data_AF-A0AAW8GZJ1-F1
#
_entry.id   AF-A0AAW8GZJ1-F1
#
_cell.length_a   1.000
_cell.length_b   1.000
_cell.length_c   1.000
_cell.angle_alpha   90.00
_cell.angle_beta   90.00
_cell.angle_gamma   90.00
#
_symmetry.space_group_name_H-M   'P 1'
#
loop_
_entity.id
_entity.type
_entity.pdbx_description
1 polymer ?
#
loop_
_entity_poly.entity_id
_entity_poly.type
_entity_poly.pdbx_seq_one_letter_code
_entity_poly.pdbx_strand_id
1 'polypeptide(L)'
;MKVSNPLTIIAIFSGIAESFATVALVALPPEIQVKFVQFVIWFPVLLVILFFLVLVFKPLVLYAPSDWRDEDKFLTALKVQRSVDYFFSREASQFENYSKDEMHKLQQALNKSIERNLYQAERECILEYIKEGFTGTSILSEKTGYPPSLVKELIQQLREDKIIKLDKLTGRFAIV
;
A
#
# COMPACT_ATOMS: atom_id res chain seq x y z
N MET A 1 -17.12 6.07 24.60
CA MET A 1 -17.72 6.40 23.30
C MET A 1 -16.63 6.34 22.25
N LYS A 2 -16.76 5.46 21.25
CA LYS A 2 -15.78 5.36 20.15
C LYS A 2 -15.91 6.63 19.33
N VAL A 3 -14.94 7.53 19.43
CA VAL A 3 -14.91 8.76 18.62
C VAL A 3 -14.47 8.35 17.22
N SER A 4 -15.42 7.84 16.45
CA SER A 4 -15.20 7.31 15.09
C SER A 4 -16.07 7.98 14.04
N ASN A 5 -16.78 9.06 14.42
CA ASN A 5 -17.53 9.87 13.47
C ASN A 5 -16.77 11.18 13.21
N PRO A 6 -16.24 11.40 11.99
CA PRO A 6 -15.54 12.62 11.60
C PRO A 6 -16.34 13.90 11.92
N LEU A 7 -17.67 13.83 11.87
CA LEU A 7 -18.56 14.95 12.21
C LEU A 7 -18.41 15.38 13.69
N THR A 8 -18.24 14.43 14.60
CA THR A 8 -18.07 14.71 16.03
C THR A 8 -16.72 15.33 16.32
N ILE A 9 -15.67 14.91 15.61
CA ILE A 9 -14.32 15.50 15.75
C ILE A 9 -14.35 16.97 15.31
N ILE A 10 -15.00 17.25 14.18
CA ILE A 10 -15.17 18.63 13.68
C ILE A 10 -15.96 19.48 14.68
N ALA A 11 -17.04 18.95 15.26
CA ALA A 11 -17.85 19.68 16.24
C ALA A 11 -17.05 20.04 17.50
N ILE A 12 -16.28 19.10 18.05
CA ILE A 12 -15.42 19.34 19.22
C ILE A 12 -14.34 20.37 18.90
N PHE A 13 -13.68 20.22 17.75
CA PHE A 13 -12.61 21.12 17.34
C PHE A 13 -13.13 22.54 17.08
N SER A 14 -14.29 22.68 16.44
CA SER A 14 -14.94 23.97 16.20
C SER A 14 -15.28 24.69 17.52
N GLY A 15 -15.86 23.97 18.48
CA GLY A 15 -16.22 24.57 19.78
C GLY A 15 -15.00 25.04 20.59
N ILE A 16 -13.91 24.26 20.58
CA ILE A 16 -12.66 24.64 21.24
C ILE A 16 -12.00 25.83 20.52
N ALA A 17 -11.93 25.81 19.19
CA ALA A 17 -11.33 26.88 18.40
C ALA A 17 -12.08 28.21 18.57
N GLU A 18 -13.42 28.18 18.56
CA GLU A 18 -14.25 29.36 18.79
C GLU A 18 -14.08 29.92 20.21
N SER A 19 -14.03 29.04 21.21
CA SER A 19 -13.81 29.45 22.60
C SER A 19 -12.45 30.15 22.77
N PHE A 20 -11.38 29.58 22.21
CA PHE A 20 -10.05 30.19 22.25
C PHE A 20 -9.98 31.49 21.46
N ALA A 21 -10.60 31.54 20.27
CA ALA A 21 -10.65 32.77 19.48
C ALA A 21 -11.37 33.89 20.23
N THR A 22 -12.47 33.59 20.92
CA THR A 22 -13.24 34.56 21.71
C THR A 22 -12.43 35.08 22.89
N VAL A 23 -11.77 34.20 23.64
CA VAL A 23 -10.92 34.59 24.78
C VAL A 23 -9.74 35.46 24.30
N ALA A 24 -9.09 35.06 23.21
CA ALA A 24 -7.99 35.81 22.63
C ALA A 24 -8.44 37.20 22.13
N LEU A 25 -9.62 37.29 21.51
CA LEU A 25 -10.15 38.54 20.97
C LEU A 25 -10.41 39.57 22.07
N VAL A 26 -10.95 39.15 23.22
CA VAL A 26 -11.22 40.05 24.37
C VAL A 26 -9.92 40.54 25.02
N ALA A 27 -8.86 39.73 25.00
CA ALA A 27 -7.56 40.09 25.57
C ALA A 27 -6.69 40.98 24.65
N LEU A 28 -7.07 41.14 23.38
CA LEU A 28 -6.26 41.84 22.37
C LEU A 28 -6.60 43.34 22.29
N PRO A 29 -5.57 44.21 22.14
CA PRO A 29 -5.77 45.63 21.85
C PRO A 29 -6.52 45.84 20.52
N PRO A 30 -7.38 46.88 20.40
CA PRO A 30 -8.20 47.14 19.21
C PRO A 30 -7.41 47.23 17.90
N GLU A 31 -6.16 47.69 17.99
CA GLU A 31 -5.24 47.88 16.87
C GLU A 31 -4.90 46.56 16.15
N ILE A 32 -4.87 45.44 16.89
CA ILE A 32 -4.45 44.12 16.38
C ILE A 32 -5.66 43.20 16.14
N GLN A 33 -6.82 43.48 16.73
CA GLN A 33 -8.02 42.64 16.62
C GLN A 33 -8.40 42.32 15.16
N VAL A 34 -8.34 43.30 14.26
CA VAL A 34 -8.66 43.09 12.83
C VAL A 34 -7.69 42.09 12.19
N LYS A 35 -6.39 42.20 12.47
CA LYS A 35 -5.37 41.27 11.96
C LYS A 35 -5.56 39.86 12.53
N PHE A 36 -5.93 39.77 13.81
CA PHE A 36 -6.22 38.50 14.47
C PHE A 36 -7.44 37.80 13.87
N VAL A 37 -8.55 38.51 13.66
CA VAL A 37 -9.76 37.94 13.04
C VAL A 37 -9.47 37.44 11.62
N GLN A 38 -8.69 38.20 10.83
CA GLN A 38 -8.26 37.75 9.51
C GLN A 38 -7.45 36.44 9.58
N PHE A 39 -6.53 36.33 10.53
CA PHE A 39 -5.76 35.11 10.75
C PHE A 39 -6.67 33.91 11.11
N VAL A 40 -7.60 34.09 12.05
CA VAL A 40 -8.53 33.04 12.52
C VAL A 40 -9.41 32.51 11.39
N ILE A 41 -9.77 33.33 10.40
CA ILE A 41 -10.56 32.91 9.24
C ILE A 41 -9.67 32.24 8.17
N TRP A 42 -8.57 32.87 7.77
CA TRP A 42 -7.75 32.40 6.66
C TRP A 42 -6.94 31.15 6.99
N PHE A 43 -6.48 31.00 8.23
CA PHE A 43 -5.68 29.87 8.66
C PHE A 43 -6.38 28.51 8.47
N PRO A 44 -7.62 28.28 8.97
CA PRO A 44 -8.32 27.01 8.75
C PRO A 44 -8.67 26.78 7.27
N VAL A 45 -9.00 27.84 6.51
CA VAL A 45 -9.24 27.72 5.06
C VAL A 45 -7.98 27.21 4.34
N LEU A 46 -6.82 27.79 4.66
CA LEU A 46 -5.55 27.36 4.10
C LEU A 46 -5.23 25.90 4.47
N LEU A 47 -5.45 25.50 5.73
CA LEU A 47 -5.24 24.11 6.15
C LEU A 47 -6.15 23.13 5.40
N VAL A 48 -7.42 23.47 5.19
CA VAL A 48 -8.36 22.63 4.43
C VAL A 48 -7.90 22.51 2.97
N ILE A 49 -7.48 23.61 2.33
CA ILE A 49 -6.94 23.58 0.96
C ILE A 49 -5.68 22.70 0.89
N LEU A 50 -4.74 22.88 1.81
CA LEU A 50 -3.51 22.08 1.87
C LEU A 50 -3.83 20.60 2.10
N PHE A 51 -4.80 20.30 2.96
CA PHE A 51 -5.26 18.94 3.21
C PHE A 51 -5.79 18.27 1.93
N PHE A 52 -6.66 18.95 1.17
CA PHE A 52 -7.16 18.42 -0.10
C PHE A 52 -6.06 18.32 -1.15
N LEU A 53 -5.14 19.27 -1.20
CA LEU A 53 -3.99 19.23 -2.11
C LEU A 53 -3.14 17.97 -1.82
N VAL A 54 -2.84 17.68 -0.55
CA VAL A 54 -2.13 16.46 -0.16
C VAL A 54 -2.92 15.21 -0.53
N LEU A 55 -4.24 15.19 -0.35
CA LEU A 55 -5.08 14.06 -0.73
C LEU A 55 -5.04 13.78 -2.24
N VAL A 56 -5.04 14.82 -3.08
CA VAL A 56 -4.97 14.67 -4.54
C VAL A 56 -3.65 14.05 -4.97
N PHE A 57 -2.53 14.40 -4.32
CA PHE A 57 -1.21 13.86 -4.68
C PHE A 57 -0.88 12.52 -4.00
N LYS A 58 -1.39 12.26 -2.80
CA LYS A 58 -1.00 11.10 -1.97
C LYS A 58 -2.21 10.52 -1.22
N PRO A 59 -3.16 9.89 -1.92
CA PRO A 59 -4.38 9.36 -1.30
C PRO A 59 -4.10 8.28 -0.25
N LEU A 60 -2.98 7.55 -0.36
CA LEU A 60 -2.64 6.44 0.54
C LEU A 60 -1.99 6.85 1.88
N VAL A 61 -1.61 8.13 2.06
CA VAL A 61 -0.89 8.60 3.26
C VAL A 61 -1.85 8.94 4.43
N LEU A 62 -3.13 9.18 4.13
CA LEU A 62 -4.08 9.74 5.08
C LEU A 62 -5.15 8.76 5.59
N TYR A 63 -5.18 7.55 5.04
CA TYR A 63 -6.01 6.47 5.58
C TYR A 63 -5.12 5.55 6.41
N ALA A 64 -5.39 5.49 7.71
CA ALA A 64 -4.79 4.47 8.55
C ALA A 64 -5.30 3.09 8.09
N PRO A 65 -4.53 1.99 8.29
CA PRO A 65 -4.99 0.65 7.95
C PRO A 65 -6.37 0.33 8.53
N SER A 66 -6.66 0.87 9.72
CA SER A 66 -7.94 0.77 10.42
C SER A 66 -9.14 1.47 9.74
N ASP A 67 -8.92 2.39 8.82
CA ASP A 67 -9.98 3.08 8.07
C ASP A 67 -10.46 2.26 6.86
N TRP A 68 -9.73 1.21 6.51
CA TRP A 68 -10.12 0.27 5.47
C TRP A 68 -11.09 -0.75 6.06
N ARG A 69 -12.20 -0.99 5.36
CA ARG A 69 -13.17 -2.04 5.76
C ARG A 69 -12.55 -3.44 5.75
N ASP A 70 -11.38 -3.59 5.11
CA ASP A 70 -10.75 -4.86 4.78
C ASP A 70 -9.22 -4.62 4.69
N GLU A 71 -8.50 -5.02 5.75
CA GLU A 71 -7.05 -4.83 5.92
C GLU A 71 -6.25 -5.50 4.78
N ASP A 72 -6.76 -6.62 4.25
CA ASP A 72 -6.12 -7.36 3.16
C ASP A 72 -6.05 -6.54 1.86
N LYS A 73 -7.04 -5.67 1.63
CA LYS A 73 -7.07 -4.78 0.46
C LYS A 73 -6.07 -3.63 0.59
N PHE A 74 -5.87 -3.13 1.80
CA PHE A 74 -4.86 -2.10 2.07
C PHE A 74 -3.45 -2.63 1.86
N LEU A 75 -3.14 -3.80 2.43
CA LEU A 75 -1.85 -4.47 2.24
C LEU A 75 -1.59 -4.80 0.77
N THR A 76 -2.61 -5.25 0.05
CA THR A 76 -2.52 -5.48 -1.40
C THR A 76 -2.23 -4.19 -2.15
N ALA A 77 -2.94 -3.10 -1.86
CA ALA A 77 -2.69 -1.80 -2.51
C ALA A 77 -1.28 -1.27 -2.25
N LEU A 78 -0.77 -1.39 -1.02
CA LEU A 78 0.61 -1.00 -0.67
C LEU A 78 1.66 -1.86 -1.38
N LYS A 79 1.46 -3.19 -1.43
CA LYS A 79 2.37 -4.10 -2.15
C LYS A 79 2.40 -3.78 -3.64
N VAL A 80 1.23 -3.51 -4.24
CA VAL A 80 1.11 -3.11 -5.65
C VAL A 80 1.84 -1.78 -5.89
N GLN A 81 1.56 -0.74 -5.10
CA GLN A 81 2.22 0.56 -5.28
C GLN A 81 3.74 0.44 -5.21
N ARG A 82 4.27 -0.27 -4.20
CA ARG A 82 5.72 -0.49 -4.06
C ARG A 82 6.33 -1.20 -5.28
N SER A 83 5.64 -2.20 -5.82
CA SER A 83 6.13 -2.95 -6.98
C SER A 83 6.11 -2.12 -8.27
N VAL A 84 5.10 -1.25 -8.42
CA VAL A 84 5.00 -0.27 -9.52
C VAL A 84 6.13 0.76 -9.42
N ASP A 85 6.37 1.32 -8.23
CA ASP A 85 7.46 2.27 -8.00
C ASP A 85 8.84 1.66 -8.27
N TYR A 86 9.06 0.39 -7.86
CA TYR A 86 10.30 -0.35 -8.15
C TYR A 86 10.50 -0.56 -9.66
N PHE A 87 9.44 -0.92 -10.39
CA PHE A 87 9.49 -1.11 -11.83
C PHE A 87 9.79 0.19 -12.57
N PHE A 88 9.06 1.28 -12.27
CA PHE A 88 9.29 2.58 -12.87
C PHE A 88 10.69 3.11 -12.59
N SER A 89 11.19 2.94 -11.36
CA SER A 89 12.56 3.36 -11.01
C SER A 89 13.64 2.62 -11.80
N ARG A 90 13.36 1.37 -12.22
CA ARG A 90 14.27 0.55 -13.01
C ARG A 90 14.21 0.88 -14.51
N GLU A 91 13.01 1.14 -15.03
CA GLU A 91 12.78 1.43 -16.44
C GLU A 91 12.83 2.92 -16.81
N ALA A 92 12.88 3.86 -15.84
CA ALA A 92 12.87 5.33 -16.05
C ALA A 92 13.97 5.86 -16.99
N SER A 93 15.04 5.10 -17.22
CA SER A 93 16.11 5.43 -18.16
C SER A 93 15.82 5.05 -19.62
N GLN A 94 14.72 4.35 -19.90
CA GLN A 94 14.37 3.82 -21.24
C GLN A 94 13.09 4.45 -21.84
N PHE A 95 12.48 5.42 -21.16
CA PHE A 95 11.11 5.90 -21.42
C PHE A 95 10.94 6.89 -22.60
N GLU A 96 11.98 7.23 -23.34
CA GLU A 96 11.90 8.37 -24.27
C GLU A 96 11.17 8.11 -25.60
N ASN A 97 10.91 6.86 -25.99
CA ASN A 97 10.11 6.57 -27.20
C ASN A 97 9.43 5.22 -27.10
N TYR A 98 8.09 5.18 -27.06
CA TYR A 98 7.36 3.91 -27.08
C TYR A 98 6.24 3.87 -28.12
N SER A 99 6.27 2.79 -28.91
CA SER A 99 5.20 2.34 -29.82
C SER A 99 4.20 1.42 -29.10
N LYS A 100 3.00 1.24 -29.66
CA LYS A 100 1.87 0.50 -29.05
C LYS A 100 2.20 -0.95 -28.66
N ASP A 101 3.03 -1.65 -29.44
CA ASP A 101 3.44 -3.05 -29.18
C ASP A 101 4.36 -3.18 -27.97
N GLU A 102 5.09 -2.12 -27.70
CA GLU A 102 6.14 -2.09 -26.72
C GLU A 102 5.51 -1.80 -25.33
N MET A 103 4.45 -0.98 -25.30
CA MET A 103 3.58 -0.80 -24.13
C MET A 103 2.94 -2.12 -23.64
N HIS A 104 2.59 -3.02 -24.55
CA HIS A 104 2.06 -4.35 -24.18
C HIS A 104 3.14 -5.20 -23.47
N LYS A 105 4.38 -5.17 -23.95
CA LYS A 105 5.51 -5.85 -23.30
C LYS A 105 5.79 -5.28 -21.92
N LEU A 106 5.72 -3.94 -21.78
CA LEU A 106 5.90 -3.25 -20.51
C LEU A 106 4.80 -3.63 -19.51
N GLN A 107 3.54 -3.61 -19.94
CA GLN A 107 2.41 -4.04 -19.12
C GLN A 107 2.55 -5.50 -18.67
N GLN A 108 3.01 -6.38 -19.57
CA GLN A 108 3.25 -7.79 -19.25
C GLN A 108 4.40 -7.96 -18.24
N ALA A 109 5.50 -7.22 -18.41
CA ALA A 109 6.63 -7.23 -17.47
C ALA A 109 6.26 -6.66 -16.10
N LEU A 110 5.43 -5.61 -16.08
CA LEU A 110 4.90 -4.99 -14.88
C LEU A 110 3.99 -5.96 -14.12
N ASN A 111 3.00 -6.57 -14.79
CA ASN A 111 2.09 -7.55 -14.16
C ASN A 111 2.86 -8.72 -13.54
N LYS A 112 3.85 -9.27 -14.27
CA LYS A 112 4.71 -10.35 -13.76
C LYS A 112 5.51 -9.92 -12.52
N SER A 113 5.95 -8.66 -12.48
CA SER A 113 6.68 -8.09 -11.34
C SER A 113 5.78 -7.81 -10.14
N ILE A 114 4.54 -7.36 -10.37
CA ILE A 114 3.53 -7.13 -9.33
C ILE A 114 3.18 -8.47 -8.66
N GLU A 115 2.85 -9.50 -9.44
CA GLU A 115 2.50 -10.83 -8.91
C GLU A 115 3.64 -11.40 -8.06
N ARG A 116 4.88 -11.28 -8.54
CA ARG A 116 6.07 -11.81 -7.84
C ARG A 116 6.30 -11.13 -6.48
N ASN A 117 6.01 -9.84 -6.36
CA ASN A 117 6.11 -9.09 -5.10
C ASN A 117 4.90 -9.30 -4.18
N LEU A 118 3.69 -9.42 -4.76
CA LEU A 118 2.46 -9.58 -3.99
C LEU A 118 2.51 -10.85 -3.14
N TYR A 119 2.98 -11.95 -3.75
CA TYR A 119 3.08 -13.27 -3.15
C TYR A 119 4.47 -13.59 -2.58
N GLN A 120 5.31 -12.59 -2.31
CA GLN A 120 6.69 -12.83 -1.87
C GLN A 120 6.75 -13.62 -0.54
N ALA A 121 5.93 -13.27 0.44
CA ALA A 121 5.92 -13.95 1.74
C ALA A 121 5.44 -15.41 1.62
N GLU A 122 4.43 -15.64 0.79
CA GLU A 122 3.87 -16.94 0.47
C GLU A 122 4.91 -17.82 -0.25
N ARG A 123 5.73 -17.23 -1.13
CA ARG A 123 6.86 -17.92 -1.78
C ARG A 123 7.95 -18.30 -0.79
N GLU A 124 8.31 -17.41 0.12
CA GLU A 124 9.31 -17.67 1.17
C GLU A 124 8.86 -18.79 2.10
N CYS A 125 7.59 -18.76 2.52
CA CYS A 125 6.96 -19.81 3.33
C CYS A 125 6.99 -21.18 2.62
N ILE A 126 6.58 -21.23 1.34
CA ILE A 126 6.65 -22.47 0.55
C ILE A 126 8.10 -22.94 0.38
N LEU A 127 9.05 -22.03 0.17
CA LEU A 127 10.47 -22.36 0.05
C LEU A 127 11.02 -22.97 1.35
N GLU A 128 10.60 -22.47 2.51
CA GLU A 128 10.98 -23.02 3.81
C GLU A 128 10.50 -24.46 3.97
N TYR A 129 9.23 -24.74 3.68
CA TYR A 129 8.72 -26.12 3.73
C TYR A 129 9.37 -27.04 2.69
N ILE A 130 9.75 -26.52 1.52
CA ILE A 130 10.51 -27.29 0.53
C ILE A 130 11.92 -27.61 1.05
N LYS A 131 12.57 -26.70 1.80
CA LYS A 131 13.86 -26.97 2.48
C LYS A 131 13.73 -28.06 3.54
N GLU A 132 12.60 -28.08 4.26
CA GLU A 132 12.30 -29.11 5.26
C GLU A 132 11.98 -30.48 4.64
N GLY A 133 11.93 -30.59 3.30
CA GLY A 133 11.76 -31.85 2.58
C GLY A 133 10.30 -32.21 2.30
N PHE A 134 9.36 -31.29 2.52
CA PHE A 134 7.96 -31.48 2.11
C PHE A 134 7.83 -31.25 0.61
N THR A 135 7.52 -32.33 -0.12
CA THR A 135 7.41 -32.27 -1.58
C THR A 135 6.07 -32.84 -2.03
N GLY A 136 5.23 -31.98 -2.60
CA GLY A 136 3.92 -32.31 -3.12
C GLY A 136 2.95 -31.14 -2.96
N THR A 137 2.22 -30.79 -4.01
CA THR A 137 1.29 -29.64 -4.01
C THR A 137 0.22 -29.77 -2.93
N SER A 138 -0.27 -30.99 -2.67
CA SER A 138 -1.28 -31.25 -1.65
C SER A 138 -0.73 -31.13 -0.23
N ILE A 139 0.49 -31.64 0.02
CA ILE A 139 1.15 -31.59 1.33
C ILE A 139 1.52 -30.14 1.67
N LEU A 140 2.04 -29.39 0.69
CA LEU A 140 2.35 -27.98 0.85
C LEU A 140 1.09 -27.15 1.07
N SER A 141 -0.02 -27.43 0.37
CA SER A 141 -1.31 -26.76 0.59
C SER A 141 -1.85 -27.00 2.00
N GLU A 142 -1.76 -28.24 2.50
CA GLU A 142 -2.19 -28.59 3.86
C GLU A 142 -1.32 -27.92 4.94
N LYS A 143 0.01 -27.90 4.74
CA LYS A 143 0.96 -27.31 5.71
C LYS A 143 0.94 -25.79 5.74
N THR A 144 0.78 -25.15 4.58
CA THR A 144 0.80 -23.69 4.46
C THR A 144 -0.58 -23.05 4.63
N GLY A 145 -1.65 -23.83 4.55
CA GLY A 145 -3.04 -23.33 4.56
C GLY A 145 -3.46 -22.61 3.26
N TYR A 146 -2.59 -22.59 2.23
CA TYR A 146 -2.89 -21.94 0.96
C TYR A 146 -3.64 -22.87 -0.01
N PRO A 147 -4.49 -22.33 -0.90
CA PRO A 147 -5.23 -23.15 -1.85
C PRO A 147 -4.30 -23.88 -2.83
N PRO A 148 -4.65 -25.11 -3.27
CA PRO A 148 -3.78 -25.92 -4.13
C PRO A 148 -3.43 -25.27 -5.47
N SER A 149 -4.33 -24.43 -5.99
CA SER A 149 -4.13 -23.65 -7.21
C SER A 149 -3.00 -22.63 -7.05
N LEU A 150 -3.00 -21.89 -5.93
CA LEU A 150 -1.96 -20.90 -5.63
C LEU A 150 -0.61 -21.58 -5.40
N VAL A 151 -0.57 -22.67 -4.64
CA VAL A 151 0.66 -23.44 -4.40
C VAL A 151 1.28 -23.93 -5.71
N LYS A 152 0.45 -24.41 -6.66
CA LYS A 152 0.93 -24.83 -7.97
C LYS A 152 1.54 -23.67 -8.78
N GLU A 153 0.90 -22.51 -8.75
CA GLU A 153 1.38 -21.31 -9.44
C GLU A 153 2.72 -20.83 -8.85
N LEU A 154 2.82 -20.77 -7.52
CA LEU A 154 4.05 -20.35 -6.83
C LEU A 154 5.20 -21.33 -7.08
N ILE A 155 4.94 -22.65 -7.10
CA ILE A 155 5.95 -23.65 -7.47
C ILE A 155 6.39 -23.49 -8.92
N GLN A 156 5.47 -23.20 -9.85
CA GLN A 156 5.79 -22.94 -11.25
C GLN A 156 6.68 -21.70 -11.40
N GLN A 157 6.37 -20.62 -10.68
CA GLN A 157 7.20 -19.40 -10.65
C GLN A 157 8.59 -19.66 -10.05
N LEU A 158 8.68 -20.42 -8.95
CA LEU A 158 9.97 -20.79 -8.33
C LEU A 158 10.83 -21.67 -9.25
N ARG A 159 10.19 -22.46 -10.13
CA ARG A 159 10.86 -23.23 -11.18
C ARG A 159 11.35 -22.35 -12.32
N GLU A 160 10.54 -21.38 -12.77
CA GLU A 160 10.96 -20.38 -13.78
C GLU A 160 12.17 -19.57 -13.33
N ASP A 161 12.21 -19.22 -12.04
CA ASP A 161 13.32 -18.50 -11.42
C ASP A 161 14.56 -19.39 -11.17
N LYS A 162 14.51 -20.67 -11.57
CA LYS A 162 15.55 -21.70 -11.38
C LYS A 162 15.98 -21.92 -9.92
N ILE A 163 15.14 -21.54 -8.95
CA ILE A 163 15.40 -21.73 -7.52
C ILE A 163 15.21 -23.20 -7.12
N ILE A 164 14.31 -23.91 -7.83
CA ILE A 164 13.94 -25.29 -7.54
C ILE A 164 14.01 -26.15 -8.82
N LYS A 165 14.64 -27.32 -8.73
CA LYS A 165 14.59 -28.38 -9.74
C LYS A 165 13.75 -29.55 -9.26
N LEU A 166 13.04 -30.18 -10.18
CA LEU A 166 12.41 -31.47 -9.91
C LEU A 166 13.49 -32.56 -10.01
N ASP A 167 13.74 -33.26 -8.91
CA ASP A 167 14.58 -34.44 -8.93
C ASP A 167 13.83 -35.58 -9.65
N LYS A 168 14.36 -35.96 -10.81
CA LYS A 168 13.76 -36.96 -11.71
C LYS A 168 13.75 -38.38 -11.11
N LEU A 169 14.57 -38.64 -10.09
CA LEU A 169 14.70 -39.97 -9.48
C LEU A 169 13.73 -40.19 -8.32
N THR A 170 13.37 -39.13 -7.58
CA THR A 170 12.55 -39.21 -6.37
C THR A 170 11.18 -38.55 -6.52
N GLY A 171 10.95 -37.80 -7.60
CA GLY A 171 9.74 -37.00 -7.79
C GLY A 171 9.64 -35.81 -6.83
N ARG A 172 10.71 -35.53 -6.08
CA ARG A 172 10.79 -34.48 -5.06
C ARG A 172 11.35 -33.18 -5.64
N PHE A 173 10.94 -32.07 -5.08
CA PHE A 173 11.52 -30.76 -5.38
C PHE A 173 12.82 -30.58 -4.59
N ALA A 174 13.91 -30.28 -5.28
CA ALA A 174 15.22 -30.00 -4.70
C ALA A 174 15.64 -28.58 -5.08
N ILE A 175 16.26 -27.87 -4.14
CA ILE A 175 16.79 -26.52 -4.38
C ILE A 175 18.04 -26.64 -5.26
N VAL A 176 18.18 -25.73 -6.21
CA VAL A 176 19.30 -25.71 -7.18
C VAL A 176 20.56 -25.14 -6.58
#